data_AF-A0A2V8KHP8-F1
#
_entry.id   AF-A0A2V8KHP8-F1
#
_cell.length_a   1.000
_cell.length_b   1.000
_cell.length_c   1.000
_cell.angle_alpha   90.00
_cell.angle_beta   90.00
_cell.angle_gamma   90.00
#
_symmetry.space_group_name_H-M   'P 1'
#
loop_
_entity.id
_entity.type
_entity.pdbx_description
1 polymer ?
#
loop_
_entity_poly.entity_id
_entity_poly.type
_entity_poly.pdbx_seq_one_letter_code
_entity_poly.pdbx_strand_id
1 'polypeptide(L)'
;GLGFLATIGSTAPFIGLFGTVVGIINAFRSIAATGSGGMSVVSGGIAEALVSTALGIFVAIPAVVAFNHFTGKIETFHVEMNRASTQLVNCLFKIPELKVVDVEMAEVKAPMVKKGGAAYATR
;
A
#
# COMPACT_ATOMS: atom_id res chain seq x y z
N GLY A 1 15.58 6.55 -2.56
CA GLY A 1 14.75 6.83 -1.36
C GLY A 1 13.39 6.16 -1.43
N LEU A 2 12.53 6.57 -2.36
CA LEU A 2 11.12 6.10 -2.46
C LEU A 2 10.96 4.59 -2.60
N GLY A 3 11.84 3.94 -3.38
CA GLY A 3 11.82 2.50 -3.55
C GLY A 3 11.91 1.75 -2.20
N PHE A 4 12.65 2.30 -1.23
CA PHE A 4 12.73 1.73 0.11
C PHE A 4 11.41 1.80 0.88
N LEU A 5 10.69 2.93 0.79
CA LEU A 5 9.35 3.08 1.38
C LEU A 5 8.33 2.13 0.73
N ALA A 6 8.40 1.97 -0.60
CA ALA A 6 7.56 1.01 -1.32
C ALA A 6 7.84 -0.42 -0.87
N THR A 7 9.11 -0.79 -0.74
CA THR A 7 9.52 -2.13 -0.28
C THR A 7 9.09 -2.37 1.16
N ILE A 8 9.25 -1.41 2.08
CA ILE A 8 8.78 -1.57 3.46
C ILE A 8 7.26 -1.73 3.49
N GLY A 9 6.53 -0.87 2.78
CA GLY A 9 5.07 -0.92 2.73
C GLY A 9 4.53 -2.27 2.21
N SER A 10 5.20 -2.88 1.24
CA SER A 10 4.79 -4.17 0.69
C SER A 10 5.28 -5.37 1.50
N THR A 11 6.45 -5.29 2.15
CA THR A 11 7.04 -6.43 2.88
C THR A 11 6.64 -6.50 4.35
N ALA A 12 6.37 -5.38 5.02
CA ALA A 12 6.04 -5.33 6.45
C ALA A 12 4.84 -6.20 6.87
N PRO A 13 3.73 -6.29 6.08
CA PRO A 13 2.62 -7.19 6.42
C PRO A 13 3.04 -8.66 6.42
N PHE A 14 3.92 -9.06 5.50
CA PHE A 14 4.42 -10.43 5.41
C PHE A 14 5.34 -10.79 6.57
N ILE A 15 6.11 -9.82 7.09
CA ILE A 15 6.88 -10.01 8.32
C ILE A 15 5.95 -10.23 9.53
N GLY A 16 4.85 -9.47 9.63
CA GLY A 16 3.84 -9.67 10.67
C GLY A 16 3.17 -11.05 10.61
N LEU A 17 2.77 -11.46 9.40
CA LEU A 17 2.22 -12.79 9.13
C LEU A 17 3.22 -13.90 9.48
N PHE A 18 4.49 -13.74 9.12
CA PHE A 18 5.54 -14.69 9.49
C PHE A 18 5.62 -14.89 11.01
N GLY A 19 5.56 -13.81 11.79
CA GLY A 19 5.54 -13.91 13.24
C GLY A 19 4.30 -14.63 13.79
N THR A 20 3.13 -14.53 13.15
CA THR A 20 1.98 -15.36 13.55
C THR A 20 2.24 -16.85 13.34
N VAL A 21 2.87 -17.21 12.22
CA VAL A 21 3.20 -18.61 11.91
C VAL A 21 4.15 -19.16 12.97
N VAL A 22 5.20 -18.40 13.31
CA VAL A 22 6.15 -18.79 14.36
C VAL A 22 5.46 -18.91 15.74
N GLY A 23 4.61 -17.96 16.11
CA GLY A 23 3.87 -17.99 17.38
C GLY A 23 2.93 -19.18 17.49
N ILE A 24 2.21 -19.52 16.42
CA ILE A 24 1.34 -20.70 16.37
C ILE A 24 2.17 -21.99 16.48
N ILE A 25 3.30 -22.10 15.77
CA ILE A 25 4.21 -23.26 15.87
C ILE A 25 4.70 -23.44 17.32
N ASN A 26 5.06 -22.35 18.00
CA ASN A 26 5.51 -22.39 19.39
C ASN A 26 4.39 -22.80 20.36
N ALA A 27 3.15 -22.35 20.12
CA ALA A 27 1.99 -22.77 20.89
C ALA A 27 1.76 -24.29 20.78
N PHE A 28 1.82 -24.84 19.56
CA PHE A 28 1.68 -26.30 19.35
C PHE A 28 2.85 -27.11 19.90
N ARG A 29 4.08 -26.59 19.83
CA ARG A 29 5.25 -27.22 20.49
C ARG A 29 5.07 -27.31 22.00
N SER A 30 4.48 -26.30 22.63
CA SER A 30 4.19 -26.30 24.06
C SER A 30 3.16 -27.37 24.44
N ILE A 31 2.13 -27.58 23.62
CA ILE A 31 1.20 -28.72 23.81
C ILE A 31 1.96 -30.05 23.74
N ALA A 32 2.81 -30.22 22.71
CA ALA A 32 3.55 -31.47 22.51
C ALA A 32 4.51 -31.80 23.66
N ALA A 33 5.14 -30.78 24.25
CA ALA A 33 6.04 -30.96 25.39
C ALA A 33 5.30 -31.24 26.71
N THR A 34 4.15 -30.60 26.93
CA THR A 34 3.42 -30.70 28.21
C THR A 34 2.50 -31.92 28.25
N GLY A 35 2.18 -32.53 27.10
CA GLY A 35 1.30 -33.69 26.99
C GLY A 35 -0.18 -33.42 27.36
N SER A 36 -0.49 -32.21 27.85
CA SER A 36 -1.83 -31.77 28.23
C SER A 36 -2.33 -30.70 27.27
N GLY A 37 -3.38 -31.02 26.52
CA GLY A 37 -3.98 -30.17 25.49
C GLY A 37 -4.98 -29.14 26.01
N GLY A 38 -4.62 -28.39 27.06
CA GLY A 38 -5.50 -27.37 27.63
C GLY A 38 -5.52 -26.07 26.81
N MET A 39 -6.70 -25.49 26.58
CA MET A 39 -6.86 -24.19 25.90
C MET A 39 -6.05 -23.06 26.59
N SER A 40 -5.86 -23.18 27.91
CA SER A 40 -5.04 -22.25 28.69
C SER A 40 -3.58 -22.22 28.23
N VAL A 41 -3.03 -23.35 27.76
CA VAL A 41 -1.61 -23.46 27.36
C VAL A 41 -1.35 -22.80 26.00
N VAL A 42 -2.34 -22.80 25.10
CA VAL A 42 -2.19 -22.20 23.75
C VAL A 42 -2.64 -20.75 23.67
N SER A 43 -3.54 -20.32 24.55
CA SER A 43 -4.15 -19.00 24.50
C SER A 43 -3.11 -17.85 24.52
N GLY A 44 -2.05 -17.99 25.32
CA GLY A 44 -0.96 -17.01 25.37
C GLY A 44 -0.16 -16.92 24.06
N GLY A 45 0.26 -18.07 23.52
CA GLY A 45 1.07 -18.09 22.29
C GLY A 45 0.32 -17.59 21.05
N ILE A 46 -1.01 -17.80 21.00
CA ILE A 46 -1.86 -17.26 19.93
C ILE A 46 -2.06 -15.75 20.10
N ALA A 47 -2.20 -15.26 21.34
CA ALA A 47 -2.30 -13.82 21.58
C ALA A 47 -1.03 -13.07 21.13
N GLU A 48 0.15 -13.61 21.46
CA GLU A 48 1.43 -13.05 21.01
C GLU A 48 1.59 -13.09 19.49
N ALA A 49 1.14 -14.18 18.85
CA ALA A 49 1.10 -14.30 17.40
C ALA A 49 0.31 -13.14 16.77
N LEU A 50 -0.88 -12.83 17.30
CA LEU A 50 -1.74 -11.77 16.77
C LEU A 50 -1.11 -10.37 16.90
N VAL A 51 -0.35 -10.12 17.97
CA VAL A 51 0.37 -8.85 18.14
C VAL A 51 1.38 -8.63 17.01
N SER A 52 2.07 -9.68 16.55
CA SER A 52 3.00 -9.58 15.42
C SER A 52 2.34 -9.05 14.14
N THR A 53 1.14 -9.54 13.79
CA THR A 53 0.40 -9.05 12.62
C THR A 53 -0.05 -7.61 12.81
N ALA A 54 -0.53 -7.25 14.00
CA ALA A 54 -0.91 -5.87 14.30
C ALA A 54 0.28 -4.91 14.10
N LEU A 55 1.48 -5.30 14.53
CA LEU A 55 2.70 -4.52 14.32
C LEU A 55 3.11 -4.43 12.84
N GLY A 56 3.00 -5.54 12.09
CA GLY A 56 3.29 -5.54 10.65
C GLY A 56 2.41 -4.57 9.86
N ILE A 57 1.11 -4.53 10.19
CA ILE A 57 0.16 -3.58 9.59
C ILE A 57 0.42 -2.15 10.07
N PHE A 58 0.72 -1.97 11.37
CA PHE A 58 1.04 -0.66 11.94
C PHE A 58 2.25 0.00 11.26
N VAL A 59 3.26 -0.77 10.87
CA VAL A 59 4.42 -0.27 10.11
C VAL A 59 4.11 -0.07 8.62
N ALA A 60 3.29 -0.94 8.03
CA ALA A 60 2.97 -0.88 6.59
C ALA A 60 2.17 0.36 6.21
N ILE A 61 1.16 0.74 7.01
CA ILE A 61 0.24 1.85 6.67
C ILE A 61 1.00 3.19 6.53
N PRO A 62 1.81 3.64 7.50
CA PRO A 62 2.56 4.89 7.37
C PRO A 62 3.56 4.87 6.20
N ALA A 63 4.19 3.72 5.95
CA ALA A 63 5.15 3.57 4.86
C ALA A 63 4.49 3.78 3.49
N VAL A 64 3.32 3.19 3.26
CA VAL A 64 2.55 3.35 2.01
C VAL A 64 2.00 4.77 1.87
N VAL A 65 1.51 5.38 2.95
CA VAL A 65 1.03 6.78 2.93
C VAL A 65 2.15 7.73 2.54
N ALA A 66 3.32 7.58 3.15
CA ALA A 66 4.48 8.39 2.81
C ALA A 66 4.93 8.15 1.36
N PHE A 67 4.96 6.89 0.89
CA PHE A 67 5.30 6.56 -0.49
C PHE A 67 4.39 7.27 -1.49
N ASN A 68 3.07 7.20 -1.28
CA ASN A 68 2.09 7.84 -2.14
C ASN A 68 2.24 9.37 -2.14
N HIS A 69 2.46 9.99 -0.97
CA HIS A 69 2.61 11.43 -0.84
C HIS A 69 3.83 11.97 -1.59
N PHE A 70 4.98 11.31 -1.44
CA PHE A 70 6.20 11.75 -2.13
C PHE A 70 6.15 11.46 -3.63
N THR A 71 5.54 10.34 -4.05
CA THR A 71 5.38 10.00 -5.46
C THR A 71 4.53 11.04 -6.19
N GLY A 72 3.39 11.45 -5.60
CA GLY A 72 2.54 12.49 -6.20
C GLY A 72 3.23 13.85 -6.35
N LYS A 73 4.07 14.23 -5.37
CA LYS A 73 4.89 15.46 -5.49
C LYS A 73 5.88 15.36 -6.64
N ILE A 74 6.58 14.24 -6.76
CA ILE A 74 7.60 14.05 -7.79
C ILE A 74 6.98 14.02 -9.19
N GLU A 75 5.80 13.42 -9.33
CA GLU A 75 5.06 13.44 -10.58
C GLU A 75 4.68 14.87 -11.00
N THR A 76 4.24 15.70 -10.05
CA THR A 76 3.98 17.13 -10.30
C THR A 76 5.24 17.85 -10.79
N PHE A 77 6.38 17.66 -10.11
CA PHE A 77 7.67 18.22 -10.54
C PHE A 77 8.10 17.72 -11.92
N HIS A 78 7.83 16.45 -12.25
CA HIS A 78 8.11 15.88 -13.57
C HIS A 78 7.28 16.56 -14.66
N VAL A 79 6.00 16.83 -14.41
CA VAL A 79 5.11 17.54 -15.34
C VAL A 79 5.59 18.98 -15.56
N GLU A 80 5.95 19.69 -14.49
CA GLU A 80 6.48 21.05 -14.60
C GLU A 80 7.81 21.09 -15.37
N MET A 81 8.72 20.16 -15.10
CA MET A 81 9.99 20.06 -15.80
C MET A 81 9.81 19.73 -17.29
N ASN A 82 8.88 18.83 -17.60
CA ASN A 82 8.54 18.52 -18.99
C ASN A 82 7.95 19.74 -19.71
N ARG A 83 7.07 20.50 -19.04
CA ARG A 83 6.50 21.74 -19.56
C ARG A 83 7.57 22.79 -19.84
N ALA A 84 8.51 23.00 -18.93
CA ALA A 84 9.63 23.93 -19.11
C ALA A 84 10.53 23.49 -20.28
N SER A 85 10.80 22.19 -20.41
CA SER A 85 11.54 21.62 -21.54
C SER A 85 10.86 21.90 -22.88
N THR A 86 9.55 21.64 -22.98
CA THR A 86 8.78 21.92 -24.20
C THR A 86 8.78 23.41 -24.56
N GLN A 87 8.66 24.29 -23.55
CA GLN A 87 8.74 25.74 -23.77
C GLN A 87 10.11 26.18 -24.28
N LEU A 88 11.20 25.63 -23.73
CA LEU A 88 12.56 25.91 -24.20
C LEU A 88 12.77 25.45 -25.64
N VAL A 89 12.33 24.24 -25.99
CA VAL A 89 12.41 23.72 -27.36
C VAL A 89 11.63 24.63 -28.32
N ASN A 90 10.41 25.02 -27.96
CA ASN A 90 9.58 25.90 -28.79
C ASN A 90 10.20 27.29 -28.96
N CYS A 91 10.79 27.86 -27.90
CA CYS A 91 11.49 29.15 -27.98
C CYS A 91 12.76 29.08 -28.83
N LEU A 92 13.56 28.02 -28.68
CA LEU A 92 14.85 27.88 -29.36
C LEU A 92 14.67 27.62 -30.86
N PHE A 93 13.69 26.78 -31.24
CA PHE A 93 13.42 26.46 -32.64
C PHE A 93 12.47 27.43 -33.32
N LYS A 94 11.90 28.41 -32.59
CA LYS A 94 11.00 29.48 -33.07
C LYS A 94 10.08 28.99 -34.20
N ILE A 95 9.49 27.80 -34.02
CA ILE A 95 8.57 27.22 -34.98
C ILE A 95 7.28 28.02 -34.85
N PRO A 96 6.85 28.76 -35.89
CA PRO A 96 5.59 29.48 -35.84
C PRO A 96 4.45 28.47 -35.83
N GLU A 97 3.63 28.51 -34.78
CA GLU A 97 2.31 27.88 -34.69
C GLU A 97 2.24 26.38 -35.06
N LEU A 98 2.59 25.52 -34.11
CA LEU A 98 1.72 24.36 -33.88
C LEU A 98 0.69 24.80 -32.87
N LYS A 99 -0.46 25.24 -33.42
CA LYS A 99 -1.77 25.14 -32.80
C LYS A 99 -1.75 23.99 -31.81
N VAL A 100 -2.05 24.33 -30.57
CA VAL A 100 -2.43 23.42 -29.49
C VAL A 100 -3.12 22.22 -30.14
N VAL A 101 -2.42 21.08 -30.18
CA VAL A 101 -3.08 19.80 -30.41
C VAL A 101 -4.21 19.83 -29.41
N ASP A 102 -5.44 19.90 -29.93
CA ASP A 102 -6.65 19.80 -29.15
C ASP A 102 -6.46 18.58 -28.26
N VAL A 103 -6.14 18.82 -26.99
CA VAL A 103 -6.27 17.81 -25.96
C VAL A 103 -7.76 17.71 -25.81
N GLU A 104 -8.34 16.89 -26.69
CA GLU A 104 -9.63 16.30 -26.51
C GLU A 104 -9.61 15.76 -25.08
N MET A 105 -10.31 16.49 -24.21
CA MET A 105 -10.68 16.01 -22.89
C MET A 105 -11.70 14.90 -23.14
N ALA A 106 -11.21 13.77 -23.64
CA ALA A 106 -11.90 12.51 -23.52
C ALA A 106 -12.09 12.31 -22.03
N GLU A 107 -13.35 12.43 -21.59
CA GLU A 107 -13.79 12.15 -20.25
C GLU A 107 -13.09 10.89 -19.72
N VAL A 108 -12.06 11.05 -18.90
CA VAL A 108 -11.70 10.02 -17.94
C VAL A 108 -12.73 10.16 -16.83
N LYS A 109 -13.93 9.63 -17.13
CA LYS A 109 -14.95 9.31 -16.16
C LYS A 109 -14.29 8.43 -15.11
N ALA A 110 -13.98 9.03 -13.97
CA ALA A 110 -13.58 8.29 -12.79
C ALA A 110 -14.58 7.14 -12.60
N PRO A 111 -14.15 5.87 -12.59
CA PRO A 111 -15.07 4.81 -12.23
C PRO A 111 -15.40 5.03 -10.76
N MET A 112 -16.63 5.49 -10.52
CA MET A 112 -17.23 5.46 -9.21
C MET A 112 -17.18 4.01 -8.73
N VAL A 113 -16.42 3.79 -7.66
CA VAL A 113 -16.46 2.55 -6.88
C VAL A 113 -17.91 2.35 -6.44
N LYS A 114 -18.62 1.44 -7.12
CA LYS A 114 -19.92 0.95 -6.67
C LYS A 114 -19.70 0.33 -5.30
N LYS A 115 -20.16 0.98 -4.23
CA LYS A 115 -20.50 0.30 -2.98
C LYS A 115 -21.68 -0.62 -3.28
N GLY A 116 -21.37 -1.84 -3.72
CA GLY A 116 -22.33 -2.91 -3.81
C GLY A 116 -22.63 -3.47 -2.42
N GLY A 117 -23.90 -3.46 -2.04
CA GLY A 117 -24.49 -4.54 -1.26
C GLY A 117 -24.46 -4.41 0.26
N ALA A 118 -25.24 -3.48 0.81
CA ALA A 118 -25.92 -3.72 2.10
C ALA A 118 -27.42 -3.69 1.83
N ALA A 119 -27.93 -4.77 1.24
CA ALA A 119 -29.34 -5.07 1.08
C ALA A 119 -29.60 -6.45 1.68
N TYR A 120 -29.50 -6.54 3.00
CA TYR A 120 -30.02 -7.65 3.80
C TYR A 120 -30.80 -7.03 4.96
N ALA A 121 -31.98 -6.51 4.64
CA ALA A 121 -32.97 -6.10 5.63
C ALA A 121 -34.36 -6.34 5.04
N THR A 122 -34.72 -7.62 4.91
CA THR A 122 -36.11 -8.12 4.99
C THR A 122 -36.10 -9.64 4.80
N ARG A 123 -36.01 -10.39 5.91
CA ARG A 123 -36.97 -11.43 6.34
C ARG A 123 -36.46 -12.10 7.60
#